data_AF-A0A9D0ZQH3-F1
#
_entry.id   AF-A0A9D0ZQH3-F1
#
_cell.length_a   1.000
_cell.length_b   1.000
_cell.length_c   1.000
_cell.angle_alpha   90.00
_cell.angle_beta   90.00
_cell.angle_gamma   90.00
#
_symmetry.space_group_name_H-M   'P 1'
#
loop_
_entity.id
_entity.type
_entity.pdbx_description
1 polymer ?
#
loop_
_entity_poly.entity_id
_entity_poly.type
_entity_poly.pdbx_seq_one_letter_code
_entity_poly.pdbx_strand_id
1 'polypeptide(L)'
;MRKIRRKREKRKKKIIIISVFLFLIIMTSGYAAFSTNITLHAKGNIKEPSRVIKAWLENETGDFHTDFYRHRIVTVTFLDNNKIPSNAVESWNVSENQKHGSVKAWVVQNSEDNTKYDLYIGAKNGVIANPKSSRLFSDFRELKSINFNNNFDTSNVTDMSYMFAWCTNIETIDISSFSTSNVTSMKNMFNMYDNNNNTVINNKLTNIIFGDNFDTSNVTDIFQMFAGCENLMQIDVENWNTSNVRNMNSTFAYCKMLTTLDLSKWNTSKVTTMDWLFDECNNLIELDISNFNTENVTSIYQMFKGCHNLEELNLCSFNTQNISNSVSMFYDTPKLKAVYVGSGWTLENTGEMFNYSNISQVTTGMC
;
A
#
# COMPACT_ATOMS: atom_id res chain seq x y z
N MET A 1 -40.48 17.47 36.80
CA MET A 1 -39.77 17.55 35.50
C MET A 1 -38.27 17.90 35.57
N ARG A 2 -37.82 19.06 36.11
CA ARG A 2 -36.40 19.53 36.03
C ARG A 2 -35.32 18.50 36.46
N LYS A 3 -35.54 17.69 37.51
CA LYS A 3 -34.60 16.62 37.94
C LYS A 3 -34.37 15.53 36.87
N ILE A 4 -35.39 15.18 36.08
CA ILE A 4 -35.29 14.14 35.04
C ILE A 4 -34.47 14.65 33.85
N ARG A 5 -34.66 15.92 33.45
CA ARG A 5 -33.89 16.55 32.35
C ARG A 5 -32.39 16.58 32.66
N ARG A 6 -32.00 16.98 33.88
CA ARG A 6 -30.60 16.91 34.36
C ARG A 6 -30.03 15.48 34.39
N LYS A 7 -30.84 14.47 34.71
CA LYS A 7 -30.41 13.05 34.71
C LYS A 7 -30.22 12.51 33.28
N ARG A 8 -31.06 12.93 32.32
CA ARG A 8 -30.89 12.65 30.88
C ARG A 8 -29.67 13.36 30.29
N GLU A 9 -29.41 14.62 30.60
CA GLU A 9 -28.20 15.33 30.15
C GLU A 9 -26.91 14.74 30.72
N LYS A 10 -26.87 14.39 32.01
CA LYS A 10 -25.72 13.68 32.59
C LYS A 10 -25.48 12.31 31.92
N ARG A 11 -26.54 11.57 31.57
CA ARG A 11 -26.42 10.33 30.77
C ARG A 11 -25.92 10.60 29.35
N LYS A 12 -26.46 11.59 28.62
CA LYS A 12 -25.96 11.97 27.28
C LYS A 12 -24.49 12.39 27.31
N LYS A 13 -24.07 13.24 28.27
CA LYS A 13 -22.65 13.60 28.43
C LYS A 13 -21.78 12.38 28.76
N LYS A 14 -22.24 11.44 29.60
CA LYS A 14 -21.48 10.22 29.90
C LYS A 14 -21.37 9.27 28.70
N ILE A 15 -22.42 9.16 27.87
CA ILE A 15 -22.41 8.38 26.62
C ILE A 15 -21.48 9.03 25.58
N ILE A 16 -21.53 10.35 25.40
CA ILE A 16 -20.62 11.08 24.49
C ILE A 16 -19.17 10.92 24.96
N ILE A 17 -18.88 11.05 26.25
CA ILE A 17 -17.52 10.86 26.78
C ILE A 17 -17.05 9.42 26.57
N ILE A 18 -17.90 8.40 26.79
CA ILE A 18 -17.53 7.00 26.54
C ILE A 18 -17.33 6.74 25.03
N SER A 19 -18.16 7.31 24.16
CA SER A 19 -18.03 7.15 22.70
C SER A 19 -16.77 7.81 22.17
N VAL A 20 -16.39 8.99 22.68
CA VAL A 20 -15.13 9.68 22.35
C VAL A 20 -13.92 8.92 22.92
N PHE A 21 -14.03 8.34 24.12
CA PHE A 21 -12.96 7.50 24.67
C PHE A 21 -12.78 6.20 23.88
N LEU A 22 -13.87 5.58 23.40
CA LEU A 22 -13.79 4.39 22.55
C LEU A 22 -13.18 4.72 21.19
N PHE A 23 -13.46 5.91 20.64
CA PHE A 23 -12.82 6.41 19.42
C PHE A 23 -11.31 6.68 19.61
N LEU A 24 -10.89 7.21 20.77
CA LEU A 24 -9.46 7.38 21.08
C LEU A 24 -8.70 6.06 21.35
N ILE A 25 -9.39 5.00 21.81
CA ILE A 25 -8.78 3.67 22.01
C ILE A 25 -8.52 2.95 20.67
N ILE A 26 -9.32 3.23 19.64
CA ILE A 26 -9.05 2.76 18.27
C ILE A 26 -7.85 3.52 17.65
N MET A 27 -7.68 4.81 17.97
CA MET A 27 -6.55 5.65 17.52
C MET A 27 -5.18 5.27 18.15
N THR A 28 -5.13 4.35 19.12
CA THR A 28 -3.89 3.94 19.80
C THR A 28 -3.59 2.44 19.72
N SER A 29 -4.42 1.66 19.03
CA SER A 29 -4.25 0.20 18.88
C SER A 29 -3.89 -0.27 17.46
N GLY A 30 -3.84 0.63 16.47
CA GLY A 30 -3.51 0.32 15.07
C GLY A 30 -2.02 0.34 14.70
N TYR A 31 -1.16 0.91 15.53
CA TYR A 31 0.29 0.96 15.31
C TYR A 31 1.03 0.36 16.50
N ALA A 32 1.36 -0.93 16.38
CA ALA A 32 2.63 -1.37 16.92
C ALA A 32 3.70 -0.49 16.27
N ALA A 33 4.52 0.18 17.09
CA ALA A 33 5.74 0.79 16.62
C ALA A 33 6.65 -0.34 16.14
N PHE A 34 6.56 -0.67 14.85
CA PHE A 34 7.53 -1.53 14.19
C PHE A 34 8.82 -0.72 14.09
N SER A 35 9.67 -0.91 15.10
CA SER A 35 11.10 -0.67 15.01
C SER A 35 11.64 -1.48 13.85
N THR A 36 12.00 -0.82 12.75
CA THR A 36 12.55 -1.50 11.60
C THR A 36 14.06 -1.51 11.70
N ASN A 37 14.61 -2.57 12.31
CA ASN A 37 16.00 -2.98 12.06
C ASN A 37 16.13 -3.36 10.57
N ILE A 38 16.23 -2.34 9.70
CA ILE A 38 16.46 -2.46 8.26
C ILE A 38 17.77 -3.21 8.06
N THR A 39 17.94 -3.90 6.93
CA THR A 39 19.15 -4.71 6.66
C THR A 39 19.45 -4.78 5.18
N LEU A 40 20.73 -5.00 4.89
CA LEU A 40 21.35 -5.21 3.60
C LEU A 40 22.63 -6.01 3.86
N HIS A 41 22.89 -7.04 3.08
CA HIS A 41 24.11 -7.84 3.17
C HIS A 41 24.90 -7.80 1.86
N ALA A 42 26.16 -8.24 1.85
CA ALA A 42 26.89 -8.49 0.60
C ALA A 42 26.64 -9.94 0.14
N LYS A 43 26.53 -10.20 -1.17
CA LYS A 43 26.36 -11.57 -1.68
C LYS A 43 27.53 -12.47 -1.28
N GLY A 44 27.24 -13.44 -0.41
CA GLY A 44 28.17 -14.50 0.03
C GLY A 44 28.54 -14.52 1.52
N ASN A 45 28.13 -13.52 2.32
CA ASN A 45 28.30 -13.53 3.79
C ASN A 45 26.93 -13.42 4.47
N ILE A 46 26.61 -14.36 5.38
CA ILE A 46 25.33 -14.37 6.12
C ILE A 46 25.52 -13.71 7.49
N LYS A 47 24.46 -12.98 7.90
CA LYS A 47 24.38 -12.03 9.03
C LYS A 47 25.18 -10.75 8.71
N GLU A 48 24.70 -9.52 8.89
CA GLU A 48 24.07 -8.87 10.05
C GLU A 48 23.46 -7.50 9.50
N PRO A 49 22.17 -7.06 9.68
CA PRO A 49 21.49 -5.71 9.47
C PRO A 49 22.02 -4.46 8.65
N SER A 50 21.39 -3.25 8.65
CA SER A 50 21.66 -2.08 7.71
C SER A 50 20.92 -0.78 8.05
N ARG A 51 21.44 0.34 7.53
CA ARG A 51 21.02 1.70 7.83
C ARG A 51 21.15 2.62 6.61
N VAL A 52 20.22 2.54 5.64
CA VAL A 52 20.29 3.39 4.44
C VAL A 52 20.11 4.86 4.83
N ILE A 53 18.94 5.26 5.32
CA ILE A 53 18.63 6.58 5.89
C ILE A 53 17.60 6.37 7.01
N LYS A 54 17.56 7.18 8.07
CA LYS A 54 16.53 7.11 9.13
C LYS A 54 15.10 7.22 8.57
N ALA A 55 14.14 6.43 9.07
CA ALA A 55 12.73 6.54 8.67
C ALA A 55 11.98 7.61 9.48
N TRP A 56 10.96 8.24 8.85
CA TRP A 56 10.25 9.40 9.41
C TRP A 56 9.43 9.11 10.69
N LEU A 57 9.09 7.84 10.95
CA LEU A 57 8.20 7.43 12.06
C LEU A 57 8.93 6.76 13.25
N GLU A 58 10.27 6.80 13.29
CA GLU A 58 11.05 6.08 14.31
C GLU A 58 11.55 7.00 15.44
N ASN A 59 11.01 6.77 16.64
CA ASN A 59 11.54 7.25 17.93
C ASN A 59 12.81 6.49 18.37
N GLU A 60 13.59 5.97 17.42
CA GLU A 60 14.80 5.21 17.71
C GLU A 60 16.00 6.12 17.95
N THR A 61 16.72 5.79 19.02
CA THR A 61 18.01 6.37 19.40
C THR A 61 19.12 5.41 19.02
N GLY A 62 19.41 5.34 17.72
CA GLY A 62 20.48 4.53 17.21
C GLY A 62 20.73 4.73 15.73
N ASP A 63 22.02 4.76 15.39
CA ASP A 63 22.59 3.93 14.33
C ASP A 63 22.24 4.20 12.85
N PHE A 64 21.14 4.88 12.52
CA PHE A 64 20.76 5.29 11.17
C PHE A 64 21.51 6.52 10.67
N HIS A 65 21.73 6.62 9.35
CA HIS A 65 22.19 7.88 8.76
C HIS A 65 21.10 8.95 8.79
N THR A 66 21.51 10.22 8.86
CA THR A 66 20.61 11.36 9.08
C THR A 66 19.52 11.47 8.02
N ASP A 67 18.34 11.94 8.42
CA ASP A 67 17.20 12.21 7.54
C ASP A 67 17.45 13.37 6.56
N PHE A 68 18.53 14.13 6.74
CA PHE A 68 18.97 15.24 5.89
C PHE A 68 18.91 14.91 4.38
N TYR A 69 19.27 13.69 3.98
CA TYR A 69 19.27 13.30 2.58
C TYR A 69 17.90 12.83 2.06
N ARG A 70 16.96 12.41 2.92
CA ARG A 70 15.73 11.70 2.50
C ARG A 70 14.90 12.49 1.50
N HIS A 71 14.67 13.79 1.75
CA HIS A 71 13.96 14.70 0.82
C HIS A 71 14.88 15.42 -0.17
N ARG A 72 16.08 14.87 -0.44
CA ARG A 72 17.08 15.45 -1.34
C ARG A 72 17.70 14.43 -2.31
N ILE A 73 17.46 13.13 -2.13
CA ILE A 73 17.89 12.10 -3.09
C ILE A 73 17.03 12.17 -4.36
N VAL A 74 17.66 12.30 -5.52
CA VAL A 74 17.02 12.33 -6.85
C VAL A 74 17.14 11.00 -7.58
N THR A 75 18.26 10.29 -7.44
CA THR A 75 18.43 8.92 -7.95
C THR A 75 19.00 7.99 -6.89
N VAL A 76 18.69 6.70 -6.98
CA VAL A 76 19.35 5.63 -6.20
C VAL A 76 19.96 4.61 -7.16
N THR A 77 21.24 4.26 -6.99
CA THR A 77 21.93 3.26 -7.83
C THR A 77 22.56 2.15 -7.00
N PHE A 78 22.24 0.90 -7.31
CA PHE A 78 22.85 -0.29 -6.70
C PHE A 78 24.06 -0.79 -7.51
N LEU A 79 25.14 -1.15 -6.80
CA LEU A 79 26.44 -1.50 -7.38
C LEU A 79 27.00 -2.83 -6.86
N ASP A 80 27.73 -3.52 -7.72
CA ASP A 80 28.42 -4.81 -7.47
C ASP A 80 29.73 -4.68 -6.68
N ASN A 81 30.06 -3.45 -6.28
CA ASN A 81 31.28 -3.09 -5.57
C ASN A 81 31.01 -1.90 -4.64
N ASN A 82 31.88 -1.69 -3.65
CA ASN A 82 31.79 -0.64 -2.65
C ASN A 82 32.89 0.44 -2.79
N LYS A 83 33.35 0.70 -4.03
CA LYS A 83 34.37 1.73 -4.31
C LYS A 83 33.74 3.12 -4.28
N ILE A 84 33.90 3.81 -3.17
CA ILE A 84 33.47 5.21 -3.02
C ILE A 84 34.38 6.11 -3.87
N PRO A 85 33.84 6.95 -4.77
CA PRO A 85 34.63 7.84 -5.62
C PRO A 85 35.08 9.09 -4.84
N SER A 86 36.12 9.77 -5.32
CA SER A 86 36.72 10.94 -4.65
C SER A 86 35.84 12.20 -4.63
N ASN A 87 34.73 12.21 -5.38
CA ASN A 87 33.72 13.27 -5.40
C ASN A 87 32.48 12.95 -4.54
N ALA A 88 32.49 11.86 -3.77
CA ALA A 88 31.45 11.61 -2.78
C ALA A 88 31.50 12.70 -1.69
N VAL A 89 30.35 13.31 -1.40
CA VAL A 89 30.20 14.35 -0.38
C VAL A 89 30.20 13.73 1.01
N GLU A 90 29.56 12.58 1.15
CA GLU A 90 29.56 11.77 2.37
C GLU A 90 29.43 10.29 2.02
N SER A 91 29.95 9.42 2.90
CA SER A 91 29.77 7.97 2.81
C SER A 91 29.65 7.33 4.19
N TRP A 92 28.84 6.28 4.30
CA TRP A 92 28.59 5.57 5.56
C TRP A 92 28.50 4.05 5.35
N ASN A 93 28.50 3.30 6.45
CA ASN A 93 28.35 1.85 6.46
C ASN A 93 26.87 1.49 6.60
N VAL A 94 26.36 0.64 5.71
CA VAL A 94 24.97 0.17 5.71
C VAL A 94 24.89 -1.34 5.93
N SER A 95 25.76 -1.88 6.79
CA SER A 95 25.75 -3.27 7.30
C SER A 95 25.70 -3.24 8.84
N GLU A 96 25.01 -4.15 9.55
CA GLU A 96 24.77 -4.09 11.01
C GLU A 96 26.05 -4.03 11.78
N ASN A 97 26.96 -4.95 11.46
CA ASN A 97 27.93 -5.33 12.48
C ASN A 97 28.98 -4.25 12.69
N GLN A 98 28.96 -3.17 11.89
CA GLN A 98 29.85 -2.00 11.84
C GLN A 98 31.34 -2.30 11.62
N LYS A 99 31.82 -3.49 12.00
CA LYS A 99 33.21 -3.89 12.17
C LYS A 99 33.96 -4.17 10.86
N HIS A 100 33.25 -4.47 9.76
CA HIS A 100 33.88 -4.93 8.51
C HIS A 100 33.37 -4.29 7.19
N GLY A 101 32.39 -3.38 7.24
CA GLY A 101 32.08 -2.47 6.12
C GLY A 101 31.70 -3.08 4.77
N SER A 102 30.96 -4.19 4.75
CA SER A 102 30.63 -4.95 3.54
C SER A 102 29.70 -4.23 2.54
N VAL A 103 28.72 -3.49 3.03
CA VAL A 103 27.83 -2.63 2.24
C VAL A 103 28.11 -1.17 2.60
N LYS A 104 28.33 -0.34 1.58
CA LYS A 104 28.56 1.10 1.71
C LYS A 104 27.45 1.86 1.00
N ALA A 105 27.03 2.96 1.60
CA ALA A 105 26.26 3.97 0.91
C ALA A 105 27.08 5.26 0.82
N TRP A 106 26.89 6.02 -0.25
CA TRP A 106 27.49 7.34 -0.41
C TRP A 106 26.62 8.23 -1.29
N VAL A 107 26.78 9.54 -1.10
CA VAL A 107 26.08 10.56 -1.88
C VAL A 107 27.07 11.35 -2.71
N VAL A 108 26.70 11.61 -3.96
CA VAL A 108 27.37 12.60 -4.83
C VAL A 108 26.40 13.77 -4.97
N GLN A 109 26.92 15.00 -4.98
CA GLN A 109 26.08 16.18 -5.27
C GLN A 109 25.54 16.08 -6.69
N ASN A 110 24.23 16.25 -6.85
CA ASN A 110 23.60 16.11 -8.16
C ASN A 110 24.09 17.22 -9.12
N SER A 111 24.33 16.87 -10.38
CA SER A 111 24.92 17.77 -11.37
C SER A 111 23.96 18.83 -11.93
N GLU A 112 22.64 18.63 -11.79
CA GLU A 112 21.61 19.54 -12.28
C GLU A 112 21.13 20.50 -11.17
N ASP A 113 21.03 20.01 -9.92
CA ASP A 113 20.63 20.79 -8.74
C ASP A 113 21.58 20.52 -7.57
N ASN A 114 22.41 21.52 -7.23
CA ASN A 114 23.40 21.41 -6.17
C ASN A 114 22.81 21.31 -4.74
N THR A 115 21.50 21.48 -4.57
CA THR A 115 20.80 21.24 -3.30
C THR A 115 20.36 19.77 -3.14
N LYS A 116 20.52 18.96 -4.19
CA LYS A 116 20.13 17.55 -4.29
C LYS A 116 21.34 16.64 -4.42
N TYR A 117 21.08 15.33 -4.30
CA TYR A 117 22.10 14.30 -4.28
C TYR A 117 21.66 13.05 -5.03
N ASP A 118 22.65 12.31 -5.54
CA ASP A 118 22.48 10.97 -6.08
C ASP A 118 23.06 9.97 -5.09
N LEU A 119 22.23 9.00 -4.67
CA LEU A 119 22.58 7.99 -3.68
C LEU A 119 23.09 6.72 -4.37
N TYR A 120 24.21 6.21 -3.90
CA TYR A 120 24.79 4.95 -4.37
C TYR A 120 24.85 3.97 -3.21
N ILE A 121 24.48 2.71 -3.45
CA ILE A 121 24.52 1.63 -2.47
C ILE A 121 25.27 0.46 -3.08
N GLY A 122 26.44 0.13 -2.52
CA GLY A 122 27.39 -0.79 -3.12
C GLY A 122 27.95 -1.82 -2.14
N ALA A 123 28.05 -3.06 -2.60
CA ALA A 123 28.69 -4.17 -1.88
C ALA A 123 29.39 -5.09 -2.87
N LYS A 124 30.48 -5.75 -2.47
CA LYS A 124 31.15 -6.73 -3.34
C LYS A 124 30.17 -7.85 -3.75
N ASN A 125 30.07 -8.10 -5.06
CA ASN A 125 29.12 -9.02 -5.70
C ASN A 125 27.65 -8.56 -5.62
N GLY A 126 27.39 -7.32 -5.25
CA GLY A 126 26.04 -6.78 -5.08
C GLY A 126 25.47 -6.96 -3.68
N VAL A 127 24.31 -6.34 -3.50
CA VAL A 127 23.60 -6.20 -2.24
C VAL A 127 22.48 -7.23 -2.17
N ILE A 128 22.39 -7.97 -1.06
CA ILE A 128 21.19 -8.72 -0.69
C ILE A 128 20.31 -7.78 0.14
N ALA A 129 19.02 -7.73 -0.18
CA ALA A 129 17.99 -7.13 0.64
C ALA A 129 17.74 -7.97 1.91
N ASN A 130 16.54 -7.91 2.47
CA ASN A 130 16.33 -8.41 3.83
C ASN A 130 14.96 -9.01 4.10
N PRO A 131 14.83 -9.99 5.02
CA PRO A 131 13.53 -10.43 5.52
C PRO A 131 12.60 -9.26 5.89
N LYS A 132 13.12 -8.21 6.54
CA LYS A 132 12.41 -6.94 6.74
C LYS A 132 13.05 -5.82 5.89
N SER A 133 12.51 -5.59 4.70
CA SER A 133 12.88 -4.45 3.84
C SER A 133 11.75 -3.42 3.74
N SER A 134 10.82 -3.44 4.71
CA SER A 134 9.81 -2.41 4.91
C SER A 134 10.42 -1.00 4.98
N ARG A 135 9.74 -0.01 4.40
CA ARG A 135 10.13 1.42 4.38
C ARG A 135 11.47 1.80 3.73
N LEU A 136 12.16 0.87 3.07
CA LEU A 136 13.54 1.04 2.59
C LEU A 136 13.78 2.36 1.81
N PHE A 137 12.87 2.73 0.91
CA PHE A 137 12.93 3.97 0.11
C PHE A 137 11.79 4.96 0.43
N SER A 138 10.95 4.67 1.42
CA SER A 138 9.74 5.44 1.75
C SER A 138 10.02 6.93 1.95
N ASP A 139 9.13 7.81 1.50
CA ASP A 139 9.23 9.25 1.71
C ASP A 139 10.48 9.89 1.07
N PHE A 140 11.16 9.21 0.13
CA PHE A 140 12.15 9.83 -0.76
C PHE A 140 11.42 10.74 -1.78
N ARG A 141 10.98 11.92 -1.36
CA ARG A 141 10.07 12.78 -2.14
C ARG A 141 10.62 13.31 -3.46
N GLU A 142 11.94 13.45 -3.58
CA GLU A 142 12.60 13.97 -4.79
C GLU A 142 13.10 12.87 -5.73
N LEU A 143 12.94 11.61 -5.33
CA LEU A 143 13.40 10.46 -6.09
C LEU A 143 12.62 10.34 -7.40
N LYS A 144 13.35 10.36 -8.51
CA LYS A 144 12.83 10.19 -9.87
C LYS A 144 13.01 8.76 -10.36
N SER A 145 14.11 8.10 -9.99
CA SER A 145 14.45 6.75 -10.45
C SER A 145 15.33 5.96 -9.48
N ILE A 146 15.14 4.64 -9.45
CA ILE A 146 16.05 3.68 -8.82
C ILE A 146 16.59 2.77 -9.91
N ASN A 147 17.92 2.60 -9.96
CA ASN A 147 18.56 1.61 -10.80
C ASN A 147 19.12 0.47 -9.93
N PHE A 148 18.48 -0.70 -10.00
CA PHE A 148 18.89 -1.89 -9.26
C PHE A 148 20.08 -2.64 -9.90
N ASN A 149 20.37 -2.46 -11.20
CA ASN A 149 21.47 -3.11 -11.96
C ASN A 149 21.62 -4.64 -11.77
N ASN A 150 20.56 -5.37 -11.39
CA ASN A 150 20.63 -6.77 -10.90
C ASN A 150 21.57 -6.99 -9.68
N ASN A 151 21.98 -5.89 -9.04
CA ASN A 151 22.84 -5.79 -7.87
C ASN A 151 22.05 -5.67 -6.56
N PHE A 152 20.73 -5.83 -6.59
CA PHE A 152 19.85 -5.84 -5.44
C PHE A 152 19.01 -7.12 -5.44
N ASP A 153 19.31 -8.04 -4.53
CA ASP A 153 18.72 -9.38 -4.46
C ASP A 153 17.67 -9.44 -3.36
N THR A 154 16.40 -9.56 -3.75
CA THR A 154 15.25 -9.59 -2.83
C THR A 154 14.80 -10.99 -2.44
N SER A 155 15.53 -12.05 -2.84
CA SER A 155 15.07 -13.45 -2.66
C SER A 155 14.84 -13.85 -1.21
N ASN A 156 15.46 -13.16 -0.24
CA ASN A 156 15.28 -13.39 1.20
C ASN A 156 14.21 -12.50 1.85
N VAL A 157 13.53 -11.62 1.11
CA VAL A 157 12.60 -10.64 1.66
C VAL A 157 11.28 -11.31 2.06
N THR A 158 10.81 -11.02 3.28
CA THR A 158 9.53 -11.53 3.82
C THR A 158 8.48 -10.42 4.02
N ASP A 159 8.93 -9.16 4.09
CA ASP A 159 8.11 -7.98 4.35
C ASP A 159 8.64 -6.80 3.51
N MET A 160 7.80 -6.33 2.58
CA MET A 160 8.03 -5.17 1.71
C MET A 160 7.15 -3.96 2.10
N SER A 161 6.58 -3.96 3.31
CA SER A 161 5.56 -2.98 3.69
C SER A 161 6.09 -1.54 3.60
N TYR A 162 5.32 -0.63 2.98
CA TYR A 162 5.72 0.77 2.76
C TYR A 162 7.03 0.97 1.97
N MET A 163 7.58 -0.03 1.25
CA MET A 163 8.93 0.05 0.66
C MET A 163 9.16 1.32 -0.19
N PHE A 164 8.16 1.75 -0.97
CA PHE A 164 8.16 2.94 -1.82
C PHE A 164 7.05 3.95 -1.46
N ALA A 165 6.40 3.80 -0.30
CA ALA A 165 5.32 4.69 0.12
C ALA A 165 5.78 6.15 0.20
N TRP A 166 4.99 7.08 -0.34
CA TRP A 166 5.24 8.52 -0.38
C TRP A 166 6.47 8.96 -1.20
N CYS A 167 6.93 8.14 -2.16
CA CYS A 167 7.92 8.55 -3.17
C CYS A 167 7.26 9.41 -4.27
N THR A 168 7.05 10.69 -3.99
CA THR A 168 6.17 11.56 -4.81
C THR A 168 6.63 11.87 -6.23
N ASN A 169 7.94 11.82 -6.54
CA ASN A 169 8.47 12.21 -7.86
C ASN A 169 8.80 11.05 -8.81
N ILE A 170 8.57 9.80 -8.44
CA ILE A 170 8.79 8.66 -9.34
C ILE A 170 7.66 8.63 -10.38
N GLU A 171 8.02 8.66 -11.66
CA GLU A 171 7.06 8.54 -12.77
C GLU A 171 6.83 7.07 -13.18
N THR A 172 7.89 6.27 -13.20
CA THR A 172 7.87 4.82 -13.42
C THR A 172 8.88 4.16 -12.51
N ILE A 173 8.51 3.03 -11.91
CA ILE A 173 9.45 2.19 -11.16
C ILE A 173 9.58 0.81 -11.82
N ASP A 174 10.82 0.38 -12.04
CA ASP A 174 11.14 -0.95 -12.53
C ASP A 174 11.63 -1.83 -11.38
N ILE A 175 10.83 -2.84 -11.06
CA ILE A 175 11.14 -3.89 -10.08
C ILE A 175 11.09 -5.28 -10.72
N SER A 176 11.27 -5.38 -12.04
CA SER A 176 11.29 -6.65 -12.80
C SER A 176 12.36 -7.64 -12.33
N SER A 177 13.43 -7.13 -11.70
CA SER A 177 14.51 -7.92 -11.10
C SER A 177 14.17 -8.50 -9.71
N PHE A 178 13.03 -8.14 -9.10
CA PHE A 178 12.68 -8.61 -7.76
C PHE A 178 12.22 -10.06 -7.80
N SER A 179 12.77 -10.88 -6.89
CA SER A 179 12.17 -12.15 -6.49
C SER A 179 11.35 -11.94 -5.21
N THR A 180 10.08 -12.31 -5.23
CA THR A 180 9.15 -12.10 -4.11
C THR A 180 8.58 -13.39 -3.51
N SER A 181 9.11 -14.55 -3.91
CA SER A 181 8.63 -15.88 -3.48
C SER A 181 8.58 -16.10 -1.95
N ASN A 182 9.36 -15.36 -1.15
CA ASN A 182 9.32 -15.41 0.31
C ASN A 182 8.49 -14.27 0.96
N VAL A 183 7.92 -13.35 0.17
CA VAL A 183 7.21 -12.17 0.67
C VAL A 183 5.81 -12.55 1.16
N THR A 184 5.52 -12.14 2.39
CA THR A 184 4.24 -12.40 3.08
C THR A 184 3.38 -11.14 3.25
N SER A 185 4.00 -9.96 3.18
CA SER A 185 3.32 -8.65 3.24
C SER A 185 3.89 -7.67 2.21
N MET A 186 2.98 -7.08 1.44
CA MET A 186 3.22 -5.93 0.55
C MET A 186 2.36 -4.72 0.96
N LYS A 187 1.91 -4.70 2.22
CA LYS A 187 1.09 -3.64 2.81
C LYS A 187 1.67 -2.24 2.52
N ASN A 188 0.86 -1.36 1.96
CA ASN A 188 1.21 0.04 1.66
C ASN A 188 2.43 0.21 0.74
N MET A 189 2.86 -0.81 -0.02
CA MET A 189 4.16 -0.80 -0.73
C MET A 189 4.39 0.45 -1.58
N PHE A 190 3.36 0.98 -2.25
CA PHE A 190 3.38 2.20 -3.06
C PHE A 190 2.42 3.28 -2.54
N ASN A 191 1.94 3.19 -1.29
CA ASN A 191 0.89 4.07 -0.76
C ASN A 191 1.29 5.56 -0.82
N MET A 192 0.39 6.39 -1.34
CA MET A 192 0.44 7.85 -1.41
C MET A 192 -0.69 8.52 -0.63
N TYR A 193 -1.64 7.76 -0.08
CA TYR A 193 -2.70 8.24 0.80
C TYR A 193 -2.22 8.41 2.25
N ASP A 194 -2.40 9.61 2.80
CA ASP A 194 -2.11 9.95 4.20
C ASP A 194 -3.36 9.79 5.07
N ASN A 195 -3.43 8.64 5.74
CA ASN A 195 -4.48 8.29 6.69
C ASN A 195 -4.65 9.32 7.84
N ASN A 196 -3.61 10.09 8.20
CA ASN A 196 -3.69 11.07 9.31
C ASN A 196 -4.43 12.34 8.90
N ASN A 197 -4.26 12.75 7.64
CA ASN A 197 -4.84 13.98 7.08
C ASN A 197 -6.03 13.71 6.15
N ASN A 198 -6.39 12.45 5.91
CA ASN A 198 -7.45 12.02 4.98
C ASN A 198 -7.29 12.67 3.60
N THR A 199 -6.08 12.60 3.04
CA THR A 199 -5.74 13.20 1.75
C THR A 199 -4.79 12.29 0.97
N VAL A 200 -4.88 12.33 -0.35
CA VAL A 200 -3.80 11.83 -1.20
C VAL A 200 -2.66 12.86 -1.20
N ILE A 201 -1.42 12.38 -1.18
CA ILE A 201 -0.23 13.18 -1.46
C ILE A 201 0.00 13.18 -2.96
N ASN A 202 0.03 14.36 -3.57
CA ASN A 202 0.29 14.53 -5.00
C ASN A 202 1.58 13.81 -5.41
N ASN A 203 1.46 12.89 -6.37
CA ASN A 203 2.53 11.98 -6.80
C ASN A 203 2.50 11.79 -8.31
N LYS A 204 3.62 11.37 -8.90
CA LYS A 204 3.78 11.24 -10.36
C LYS A 204 3.66 9.81 -10.91
N LEU A 205 3.37 8.82 -10.07
CA LEU A 205 3.49 7.42 -10.46
C LEU A 205 2.42 7.05 -11.50
N THR A 206 2.87 6.76 -12.73
CA THR A 206 2.01 6.39 -13.86
C THR A 206 2.13 4.91 -14.24
N ASN A 207 3.23 4.25 -13.88
CA ASN A 207 3.50 2.86 -14.24
C ASN A 207 4.40 2.14 -13.22
N ILE A 208 4.20 0.83 -13.06
CA ILE A 208 5.02 -0.07 -12.26
C ILE A 208 5.34 -1.29 -13.13
N ILE A 209 6.63 -1.57 -13.33
CA ILE A 209 7.08 -2.70 -14.14
C ILE A 209 7.45 -3.85 -13.20
N PHE A 210 6.63 -4.89 -13.20
CA PHE A 210 6.91 -6.19 -12.59
C PHE A 210 7.66 -7.09 -13.59
N GLY A 211 8.07 -8.28 -13.16
CA GLY A 211 8.73 -9.27 -14.01
C GLY A 211 8.47 -10.69 -13.53
N ASP A 212 8.86 -11.68 -14.32
CA ASP A 212 8.49 -13.10 -14.15
C ASP A 212 8.82 -13.71 -12.77
N ASN A 213 9.74 -13.11 -12.01
CA ASN A 213 10.13 -13.54 -10.67
C ASN A 213 9.27 -12.94 -9.54
N PHE A 214 8.28 -12.08 -9.87
CA PHE A 214 7.37 -11.42 -8.93
C PHE A 214 6.24 -12.36 -8.47
N ASP A 215 6.64 -13.47 -7.83
CA ASP A 215 5.74 -14.45 -7.22
C ASP A 215 5.00 -13.86 -6.01
N THR A 216 3.67 -13.83 -6.09
CA THR A 216 2.77 -13.35 -5.03
C THR A 216 2.13 -14.48 -4.22
N SER A 217 2.45 -15.75 -4.49
CA SER A 217 1.77 -16.93 -3.92
C SER A 217 1.83 -17.05 -2.39
N ASN A 218 2.84 -16.48 -1.74
CA ASN A 218 2.98 -16.45 -0.28
C ASN A 218 2.47 -15.15 0.37
N VAL A 219 2.00 -14.17 -0.41
CA VAL A 219 1.51 -12.89 0.10
C VAL A 219 0.16 -13.07 0.80
N THR A 220 0.05 -12.47 1.99
CA THR A 220 -1.16 -12.54 2.84
C THR A 220 -1.82 -11.19 3.10
N ASP A 221 -1.07 -10.09 2.92
CA ASP A 221 -1.52 -8.71 3.16
C ASP A 221 -1.07 -7.78 2.01
N ILE A 222 -2.07 -7.21 1.31
CA ILE A 222 -1.91 -6.19 0.25
C ILE A 222 -2.68 -4.90 0.59
N PHE A 223 -2.92 -4.66 1.88
CA PHE A 223 -3.62 -3.48 2.40
C PHE A 223 -3.02 -2.16 1.91
N GLN A 224 -3.85 -1.31 1.29
CA GLN A 224 -3.44 0.00 0.74
C GLN A 224 -2.22 -0.06 -0.21
N MET A 225 -1.95 -1.19 -0.89
CA MET A 225 -0.72 -1.38 -1.66
C MET A 225 -0.48 -0.28 -2.72
N PHE A 226 -1.53 0.18 -3.40
CA PHE A 226 -1.49 1.26 -4.41
C PHE A 226 -2.38 2.46 -4.02
N ALA A 227 -2.77 2.59 -2.75
CA ALA A 227 -3.71 3.62 -2.34
C ALA A 227 -3.16 5.03 -2.63
N GLY A 228 -3.96 5.89 -3.27
CA GLY A 228 -3.56 7.24 -3.65
C GLY A 228 -2.63 7.34 -4.86
N CYS A 229 -2.35 6.25 -5.60
CA CYS A 229 -1.66 6.31 -6.88
C CYS A 229 -2.57 6.92 -7.97
N GLU A 230 -2.93 8.21 -7.81
CA GLU A 230 -3.96 8.90 -8.60
C GLU A 230 -3.68 8.91 -10.11
N ASN A 231 -2.40 8.95 -10.51
CA ASN A 231 -1.97 9.02 -11.91
C ASN A 231 -1.70 7.65 -12.56
N LEU A 232 -1.94 6.54 -11.86
CA LEU A 232 -1.76 5.18 -12.38
C LEU A 232 -2.91 4.86 -13.36
N MET A 233 -2.58 4.78 -14.66
CA MET A 233 -3.58 4.56 -15.72
C MET A 233 -3.93 3.08 -15.94
N GLN A 234 -2.97 2.20 -15.70
CA GLN A 234 -3.05 0.74 -15.85
C GLN A 234 -2.08 0.08 -14.87
N ILE A 235 -2.31 -1.18 -14.50
CA ILE A 235 -1.36 -1.97 -13.72
C ILE A 235 -1.47 -3.45 -14.06
N ASP A 236 -0.33 -4.11 -14.27
CA ASP A 236 -0.27 -5.55 -14.52
C ASP A 236 -0.36 -6.33 -13.20
N VAL A 237 -1.56 -6.81 -12.90
CA VAL A 237 -1.86 -7.69 -11.77
C VAL A 237 -2.60 -8.98 -12.17
N GLU A 238 -2.70 -9.25 -13.48
CA GLU A 238 -3.51 -10.35 -14.02
C GLU A 238 -2.95 -11.74 -13.68
N ASN A 239 -1.65 -11.84 -13.38
CA ASN A 239 -0.97 -13.09 -13.05
C ASN A 239 -0.75 -13.31 -11.54
N TRP A 240 -1.33 -12.46 -10.70
CA TRP A 240 -1.11 -12.53 -9.25
C TRP A 240 -1.86 -13.69 -8.59
N ASN A 241 -1.15 -14.50 -7.81
CA ASN A 241 -1.73 -15.58 -7.03
C ASN A 241 -2.21 -15.05 -5.67
N THR A 242 -3.43 -14.53 -5.63
CA THR A 242 -4.02 -13.97 -4.40
C THR A 242 -4.63 -15.02 -3.46
N SER A 243 -4.47 -16.32 -3.73
CA SER A 243 -5.12 -17.40 -2.97
C SER A 243 -4.74 -17.50 -1.48
N ASN A 244 -3.70 -16.79 -1.03
CA ASN A 244 -3.29 -16.68 0.38
C ASN A 244 -3.58 -15.30 1.01
N VAL A 245 -4.08 -14.34 0.24
CA VAL A 245 -4.45 -13.00 0.71
C VAL A 245 -5.64 -13.09 1.66
N ARG A 246 -5.52 -12.39 2.80
CA ARG A 246 -6.56 -12.25 3.82
C ARG A 246 -7.05 -10.82 3.96
N ASN A 247 -6.15 -9.85 3.80
CA ASN A 247 -6.44 -8.43 3.85
C ASN A 247 -6.12 -7.77 2.50
N MET A 248 -7.14 -7.15 1.91
CA MET A 248 -7.05 -6.35 0.68
C MET A 248 -7.77 -5.00 0.81
N ASN A 249 -8.01 -4.52 2.03
CA ASN A 249 -8.69 -3.24 2.20
C ASN A 249 -7.91 -2.11 1.49
N SER A 250 -8.65 -1.27 0.77
CA SER A 250 -8.15 -0.09 0.07
C SER A 250 -7.02 -0.34 -0.95
N THR A 251 -6.82 -1.57 -1.47
CA THR A 251 -5.67 -1.88 -2.34
C THR A 251 -5.54 -0.95 -3.55
N PHE A 252 -6.66 -0.53 -4.16
CA PHE A 252 -6.70 0.42 -5.29
C PHE A 252 -7.41 1.75 -4.95
N ALA A 253 -7.64 2.04 -3.67
CA ALA A 253 -8.36 3.26 -3.27
C ALA A 253 -7.66 4.52 -3.78
N TYR A 254 -8.42 5.48 -4.32
CA TYR A 254 -7.94 6.72 -4.93
C TYR A 254 -7.01 6.52 -6.15
N CYS A 255 -7.04 5.36 -6.83
CA CYS A 255 -6.43 5.18 -8.16
C CYS A 255 -7.28 5.86 -9.25
N LYS A 256 -7.41 7.19 -9.18
CA LYS A 256 -8.40 7.97 -9.94
C LYS A 256 -8.31 7.86 -11.45
N MET A 257 -7.10 7.71 -12.01
CA MET A 257 -6.88 7.59 -13.47
C MET A 257 -6.96 6.16 -14.01
N LEU A 258 -7.12 5.14 -13.16
CA LEU A 258 -7.21 3.74 -13.58
C LEU A 258 -8.50 3.54 -14.39
N THR A 259 -8.37 3.10 -15.66
CA THR A 259 -9.53 2.95 -16.57
C THR A 259 -10.03 1.52 -16.67
N THR A 260 -9.14 0.55 -16.50
CA THR A 260 -9.37 -0.90 -16.61
C THR A 260 -8.49 -1.63 -15.60
N LEU A 261 -8.92 -2.82 -15.17
CA LEU A 261 -8.18 -3.65 -14.22
C LEU A 261 -8.59 -5.12 -14.40
N ASP A 262 -7.66 -5.98 -14.83
CA ASP A 262 -7.92 -7.43 -14.94
C ASP A 262 -7.64 -8.13 -13.61
N LEU A 263 -8.72 -8.64 -12.99
CA LEU A 263 -8.70 -9.41 -11.74
C LEU A 263 -9.17 -10.85 -11.95
N SER A 264 -9.28 -11.32 -13.19
CA SER A 264 -9.91 -12.59 -13.57
C SER A 264 -9.30 -13.83 -12.89
N LYS A 265 -7.99 -13.81 -12.63
CA LYS A 265 -7.26 -14.90 -11.95
C LYS A 265 -7.22 -14.77 -10.42
N TRP A 266 -7.76 -13.70 -9.85
CA TRP A 266 -7.72 -13.47 -8.40
C TRP A 266 -8.61 -14.49 -7.66
N ASN A 267 -8.14 -14.95 -6.50
CA ASN A 267 -8.85 -15.90 -5.65
C ASN A 267 -9.03 -15.28 -4.26
N THR A 268 -10.20 -14.71 -4.02
CA THR A 268 -10.55 -14.01 -2.77
C THR A 268 -11.08 -14.93 -1.67
N SER A 269 -11.06 -16.26 -1.84
CA SER A 269 -11.71 -17.21 -0.90
C SER A 269 -11.22 -17.15 0.56
N LYS A 270 -10.02 -16.61 0.82
CA LYS A 270 -9.46 -16.40 2.16
C LYS A 270 -9.57 -14.95 2.68
N VAL A 271 -10.14 -14.04 1.89
CA VAL A 271 -10.27 -12.61 2.23
C VAL A 271 -11.36 -12.42 3.29
N THR A 272 -11.05 -11.64 4.33
CA THR A 272 -11.99 -11.36 5.43
C THR A 272 -12.63 -9.97 5.39
N THR A 273 -12.04 -9.04 4.64
CA THR A 273 -12.50 -7.65 4.51
C THR A 273 -12.12 -7.10 3.12
N MET A 274 -13.00 -6.28 2.53
CA MET A 274 -12.80 -5.60 1.24
C MET A 274 -13.16 -4.11 1.30
N ASP A 275 -12.97 -3.48 2.46
CA ASP A 275 -13.35 -2.08 2.68
C ASP A 275 -12.54 -1.14 1.78
N TRP A 276 -13.19 -0.15 1.19
CA TRP A 276 -12.63 0.84 0.27
C TRP A 276 -11.85 0.27 -0.94
N LEU A 277 -12.02 -1.00 -1.31
CA LEU A 277 -11.13 -1.66 -2.28
C LEU A 277 -10.92 -0.85 -3.58
N PHE A 278 -11.99 -0.22 -4.08
CA PHE A 278 -12.02 0.67 -5.24
C PHE A 278 -12.60 2.06 -4.91
N ASP A 279 -12.49 2.53 -3.66
CA ASP A 279 -12.98 3.87 -3.28
C ASP A 279 -12.29 4.96 -4.11
N GLU A 280 -13.04 5.91 -4.67
CA GLU A 280 -12.53 6.96 -5.57
C GLU A 280 -11.69 6.43 -6.76
N CYS A 281 -12.06 5.28 -7.33
CA CYS A 281 -11.60 4.86 -8.66
C CYS A 281 -12.41 5.54 -9.77
N ASN A 282 -12.38 6.88 -9.82
CA ASN A 282 -13.36 7.68 -10.59
C ASN A 282 -13.40 7.34 -12.10
N ASN A 283 -12.26 7.00 -12.74
CA ASN A 283 -12.20 6.70 -14.18
C ASN A 283 -12.42 5.22 -14.55
N LEU A 284 -12.65 4.32 -13.59
CA LEU A 284 -12.90 2.91 -13.89
C LEU A 284 -14.24 2.78 -14.62
N ILE A 285 -14.23 2.23 -15.84
CA ILE A 285 -15.42 2.12 -16.71
C ILE A 285 -16.05 0.73 -16.61
N GLU A 286 -15.19 -0.29 -16.62
CA GLU A 286 -15.56 -1.70 -16.54
C GLU A 286 -14.71 -2.39 -15.47
N LEU A 287 -15.30 -3.35 -14.76
CA LEU A 287 -14.66 -4.13 -13.72
C LEU A 287 -15.30 -5.52 -13.63
N ASP A 288 -14.59 -6.55 -14.09
CA ASP A 288 -15.00 -7.93 -13.85
C ASP A 288 -14.45 -8.42 -12.50
N ILE A 289 -15.38 -8.72 -11.61
CA ILE A 289 -15.17 -9.31 -10.28
C ILE A 289 -16.13 -10.49 -10.07
N SER A 290 -16.65 -11.07 -11.15
CA SER A 290 -17.56 -12.22 -11.10
C SER A 290 -16.92 -13.46 -10.47
N ASN A 291 -15.58 -13.54 -10.44
CA ASN A 291 -14.79 -14.54 -9.75
C ASN A 291 -14.64 -14.34 -8.22
N PHE A 292 -15.06 -13.22 -7.66
CA PHE A 292 -14.86 -12.93 -6.23
C PHE A 292 -15.75 -13.79 -5.33
N ASN A 293 -15.13 -14.65 -4.53
CA ASN A 293 -15.77 -15.30 -3.40
C ASN A 293 -15.75 -14.37 -2.18
N THR A 294 -16.92 -14.03 -1.63
CA THR A 294 -17.08 -13.18 -0.44
C THR A 294 -17.62 -13.92 0.79
N GLU A 295 -17.67 -15.26 0.78
CA GLU A 295 -18.23 -16.09 1.87
C GLU A 295 -17.58 -15.81 3.23
N ASN A 296 -16.28 -15.53 3.27
CA ASN A 296 -15.54 -15.20 4.49
C ASN A 296 -15.46 -13.69 4.78
N VAL A 297 -16.04 -12.84 3.93
CA VAL A 297 -15.96 -11.38 4.06
C VAL A 297 -16.98 -10.88 5.07
N THR A 298 -16.52 -10.03 5.99
CA THR A 298 -17.34 -9.44 7.06
C THR A 298 -17.69 -7.97 6.84
N SER A 299 -16.99 -7.30 5.92
CA SER A 299 -17.13 -5.86 5.64
C SER A 299 -16.73 -5.53 4.20
N ILE A 300 -17.58 -4.73 3.54
CA ILE A 300 -17.46 -4.19 2.17
C ILE A 300 -17.73 -2.66 2.17
N TYR A 301 -17.35 -2.00 3.26
CA TYR A 301 -17.62 -0.59 3.50
C TYR A 301 -17.01 0.27 2.39
N GLN A 302 -17.82 1.13 1.76
CA GLN A 302 -17.37 2.05 0.71
C GLN A 302 -16.59 1.39 -0.45
N MET A 303 -16.82 0.10 -0.71
CA MET A 303 -16.03 -0.71 -1.67
C MET A 303 -15.94 -0.11 -3.08
N PHE A 304 -17.02 0.52 -3.58
CA PHE A 304 -17.12 1.18 -4.89
C PHE A 304 -17.50 2.66 -4.78
N LYS A 305 -17.36 3.27 -3.60
CA LYS A 305 -17.70 4.68 -3.40
C LYS A 305 -16.90 5.55 -4.39
N GLY A 306 -17.52 6.58 -4.96
CA GLY A 306 -16.81 7.50 -5.88
C GLY A 306 -16.38 6.87 -7.21
N CYS A 307 -16.79 5.64 -7.54
CA CYS A 307 -16.61 5.05 -8.87
C CYS A 307 -17.53 5.74 -9.89
N HIS A 308 -17.15 6.94 -10.31
CA HIS A 308 -17.99 7.84 -11.12
C HIS A 308 -18.34 7.33 -12.51
N ASN A 309 -17.51 6.45 -13.10
CA ASN A 309 -17.67 5.98 -14.47
C ASN A 309 -18.18 4.53 -14.63
N LEU A 310 -18.27 3.73 -13.55
CA LEU A 310 -18.86 2.39 -13.62
C LEU A 310 -20.35 2.50 -13.96
N GLU A 311 -20.79 1.76 -14.99
CA GLU A 311 -22.21 1.74 -15.40
C GLU A 311 -22.99 0.52 -14.88
N GLU A 312 -22.34 -0.64 -14.80
CA GLU A 312 -22.92 -1.90 -14.36
C GLU A 312 -21.92 -2.73 -13.54
N LEU A 313 -22.39 -3.56 -12.61
CA LEU A 313 -21.56 -4.50 -11.86
C LEU A 313 -22.22 -5.89 -11.75
N ASN A 314 -21.45 -6.94 -12.08
CA ASN A 314 -21.83 -8.33 -11.85
C ASN A 314 -21.32 -8.78 -10.47
N LEU A 315 -22.24 -8.96 -9.52
CA LEU A 315 -21.97 -9.46 -8.17
C LEU A 315 -22.68 -10.81 -7.93
N CYS A 316 -22.92 -11.61 -8.98
CA CYS A 316 -23.64 -12.89 -8.91
C CYS A 316 -23.01 -13.89 -7.91
N SER A 317 -21.68 -13.82 -7.76
CA SER A 317 -20.87 -14.66 -6.86
C SER A 317 -20.81 -14.19 -5.41
N PHE A 318 -21.32 -12.99 -5.10
CA PHE A 318 -21.24 -12.44 -3.75
C PHE A 318 -22.18 -13.19 -2.80
N ASN A 319 -21.59 -13.92 -1.86
CA ASN A 319 -22.28 -14.38 -0.65
C ASN A 319 -22.15 -13.30 0.42
N THR A 320 -23.28 -12.76 0.87
CA THR A 320 -23.31 -11.62 1.81
C THR A 320 -23.85 -11.99 3.20
N GLN A 321 -24.06 -13.27 3.48
CA GLN A 321 -24.59 -13.75 4.77
C GLN A 321 -23.74 -13.38 5.99
N ASN A 322 -22.41 -13.30 5.81
CA ASN A 322 -21.46 -12.94 6.87
C ASN A 322 -21.12 -11.43 6.89
N ILE A 323 -21.65 -10.64 5.97
CA ILE A 323 -21.33 -9.22 5.83
C ILE A 323 -22.12 -8.41 6.84
N SER A 324 -21.39 -7.84 7.81
CA SER A 324 -21.94 -7.03 8.91
C SER A 324 -21.91 -5.52 8.63
N ASN A 325 -21.12 -5.09 7.65
CA ASN A 325 -20.96 -3.69 7.29
C ASN A 325 -20.84 -3.52 5.76
N SER A 326 -21.85 -2.89 5.17
CA SER A 326 -21.94 -2.56 3.75
C SER A 326 -22.34 -1.09 3.54
N VAL A 327 -22.11 -0.24 4.55
CA VAL A 327 -22.52 1.16 4.51
C VAL A 327 -21.79 1.88 3.37
N SER A 328 -22.55 2.65 2.58
CA SER A 328 -22.02 3.48 1.50
C SER A 328 -21.23 2.74 0.42
N MET A 329 -21.48 1.42 0.23
CA MET A 329 -20.82 0.58 -0.77
C MET A 329 -20.82 1.18 -2.18
N PHE A 330 -21.93 1.81 -2.60
CA PHE A 330 -22.10 2.48 -3.89
C PHE A 330 -22.41 3.98 -3.69
N TYR A 331 -21.82 4.62 -2.68
CA TYR A 331 -22.02 6.04 -2.45
C TYR A 331 -21.36 6.87 -3.55
N ASP A 332 -22.08 7.88 -4.09
CA ASP A 332 -21.57 8.75 -5.15
C ASP A 332 -21.07 7.96 -6.38
N THR A 333 -21.89 7.02 -6.87
CA THR A 333 -21.66 6.30 -8.15
C THR A 333 -22.71 6.75 -9.19
N PRO A 334 -22.64 7.99 -9.72
CA PRO A 334 -23.71 8.59 -10.51
C PRO A 334 -23.97 7.91 -11.87
N LYS A 335 -23.02 7.17 -12.45
CA LYS A 335 -23.28 6.41 -13.69
C LYS A 335 -23.77 4.99 -13.48
N LEU A 336 -23.66 4.45 -12.27
CA LEU A 336 -24.02 3.07 -11.96
C LEU A 336 -25.55 2.92 -12.03
N LYS A 337 -26.03 2.15 -13.00
CA LYS A 337 -27.45 1.94 -13.33
C LYS A 337 -27.97 0.59 -12.85
N ALA A 338 -27.12 -0.44 -12.90
CA ALA A 338 -27.50 -1.82 -12.57
C ALA A 338 -26.42 -2.52 -11.74
N VAL A 339 -26.90 -3.37 -10.82
CA VAL A 339 -26.08 -4.34 -10.09
C VAL A 339 -26.83 -5.67 -10.16
N TYR A 340 -26.16 -6.70 -10.66
CA TYR A 340 -26.71 -8.04 -10.82
C TYR A 340 -26.29 -8.91 -9.64
N VAL A 341 -27.24 -9.53 -8.95
CA VAL A 341 -26.96 -10.33 -7.74
C VAL A 341 -27.61 -11.72 -7.78
N GLY A 342 -26.87 -12.70 -7.24
CA GLY A 342 -27.29 -14.08 -7.11
C GLY A 342 -28.01 -14.36 -5.79
N SER A 343 -28.31 -15.64 -5.54
CA SER A 343 -28.99 -16.12 -4.32
C SER A 343 -28.18 -15.95 -3.03
N GLY A 344 -26.87 -15.70 -3.14
CA GLY A 344 -26.00 -15.35 -2.01
C GLY A 344 -26.21 -13.94 -1.47
N TRP A 345 -26.92 -13.06 -2.19
CA TRP A 345 -27.17 -11.70 -1.76
C TRP A 345 -28.36 -11.62 -0.80
N THR A 346 -28.06 -11.49 0.49
CA THR A 346 -29.04 -11.42 1.59
C THR A 346 -29.04 -10.08 2.33
N LEU A 347 -28.27 -9.09 1.86
CA LEU A 347 -28.22 -7.76 2.47
C LEU A 347 -29.55 -7.02 2.29
N GLU A 348 -30.03 -6.39 3.37
CA GLU A 348 -31.10 -5.40 3.25
C GLU A 348 -30.57 -4.19 2.46
N ASN A 349 -31.24 -3.85 1.37
CA ASN A 349 -30.90 -2.70 0.53
C ASN A 349 -31.26 -1.39 1.24
N THR A 350 -30.42 -0.97 2.19
CA THR A 350 -30.59 0.28 2.93
C THR A 350 -30.25 1.49 2.06
N GLY A 351 -30.94 2.61 2.25
CA GLY A 351 -30.67 3.84 1.48
C GLY A 351 -29.22 4.35 1.63
N GLU A 352 -28.59 4.10 2.78
CA GLU A 352 -27.19 4.47 3.04
C GLU A 352 -26.17 3.73 2.15
N MET A 353 -26.54 2.58 1.58
CA MET A 353 -25.71 1.82 0.63
C MET A 353 -25.64 2.49 -0.75
N PHE A 354 -26.73 3.16 -1.17
CA PHE A 354 -26.97 3.68 -2.52
C PHE A 354 -27.07 5.22 -2.60
N ASN A 355 -26.82 5.93 -1.50
CA ASN A 355 -26.90 7.40 -1.45
C ASN A 355 -26.07 8.06 -2.55
N TYR A 356 -26.70 8.94 -3.35
CA TYR A 356 -26.10 9.62 -4.51
C TYR A 356 -25.67 8.70 -5.68
N SER A 357 -26.12 7.44 -5.71
CA SER A 357 -26.12 6.61 -6.93
C SER A 357 -27.40 6.81 -7.74
N ASN A 358 -27.40 6.36 -9.00
CA ASN A 358 -28.60 6.25 -9.83
C ASN A 358 -29.35 4.91 -9.67
N ILE A 359 -28.86 4.01 -8.79
CA ILE A 359 -29.55 2.77 -8.45
C ILE A 359 -30.71 3.08 -7.50
N SER A 360 -31.93 2.76 -7.93
CA SER A 360 -33.10 2.74 -7.04
C SER A 360 -33.44 1.35 -6.51
N GLN A 361 -33.04 0.28 -7.21
CA GLN A 361 -33.25 -1.12 -6.84
C GLN A 361 -32.13 -2.03 -7.39
N VAL A 362 -31.81 -3.10 -6.66
CA VAL A 362 -30.86 -4.14 -7.09
C VAL A 362 -31.59 -5.17 -7.97
N THR A 363 -30.97 -5.61 -9.07
CA THR A 363 -31.57 -6.57 -9.99
C THR A 363 -31.22 -8.01 -9.58
N THR A 364 -32.21 -8.73 -9.06
CA THR A 364 -32.07 -10.12 -8.60
C THR A 364 -32.42 -11.13 -9.69
N GLY A 365 -31.69 -12.25 -9.77
CA GLY A 365 -32.08 -13.39 -10.60
C GLY A 365 -31.81 -13.26 -12.10
N MET A 366 -30.85 -12.40 -12.48
CA MET A 366 -30.22 -12.38 -13.81
C MET A 366 -28.87 -13.13 -13.84
N CYS A 367 -28.69 -14.02 -12.87
CA CYS A 367 -27.61 -15.00 -12.71
C CYS A 367 -28.22 -16.40 -12.86
#